data_AF-A0A6A5APH4-F1
#
_entry.id   AF-A0A6A5APH4-F1
#
_cell.length_a   1.000
_cell.length_b   1.000
_cell.length_c   1.000
_cell.angle_alpha   90.00
_cell.angle_beta   90.00
_cell.angle_gamma   90.00
#
_symmetry.space_group_name_H-M   'P 1'
#
loop_
_entity.id
_entity.type
_entity.pdbx_description
1 polymer ?
#
loop_
_entity_poly.entity_id
_entity_poly.type
_entity_poly.pdbx_seq_one_letter_code
_entity_poly.pdbx_strand_id
1 'polypeptide(L)'
;MGSVVAFGQLSSETQASNLAWFSIYINAAVVGNIAMMGFVSAGSTLRGVTHRVACISLVLWLLREMQSVNWATVSYRDGYFLFNASPLSWVLAHACYRLVMMTLPPFDTLRYLVLEPASLGLMAGLATANGASASLWFGQADTLVASTVCWTSAVLGWVLPTPKYLMMRLPESQALDVGCALVHVVIVVVATFHLLFTNPESTISTLVPYRE
;
A
#
# COMPACT_ATOMS: atom_id res chain seq x y z
N MET A 1 -1.10 0.47 12.82
CA MET A 1 -1.17 -0.77 13.62
C MET A 1 -1.78 -0.59 15.00
N GLY A 2 -1.39 0.39 15.82
CA GLY A 2 -1.93 0.53 17.19
C GLY A 2 -3.47 0.56 17.25
N SER A 3 -4.11 1.29 16.33
CA SER A 3 -5.57 1.32 16.18
C SER A 3 -6.19 -0.01 15.74
N VAL A 4 -5.53 -0.77 14.85
CA VAL A 4 -5.98 -2.09 14.40
C VAL A 4 -5.92 -3.11 15.54
N VAL A 5 -4.82 -3.10 16.30
CA VAL A 5 -4.65 -3.98 17.48
C VAL A 5 -5.66 -3.62 18.57
N ALA A 6 -5.81 -2.32 18.87
CA ALA A 6 -6.77 -1.85 19.87
C ALA A 6 -8.21 -2.23 19.49
N PHE A 7 -8.58 -2.09 18.21
CA PHE A 7 -9.88 -2.52 17.71
C PHE A 7 -10.07 -4.03 17.85
N GLY A 8 -9.04 -4.82 17.54
CA GLY A 8 -9.04 -6.28 17.71
C GLY A 8 -9.20 -6.77 19.15
N GLN A 9 -8.84 -5.96 20.14
CA GLN A 9 -9.01 -6.28 21.56
C GLN A 9 -10.42 -5.98 22.09
N LEU A 10 -11.26 -5.30 21.32
CA LEU A 10 -12.65 -5.02 21.72
C LEU A 10 -13.50 -6.30 21.66
N SER A 11 -14.57 -6.35 22.47
CA SER A 11 -15.56 -7.43 22.35
C SER A 11 -16.24 -7.42 20.98
N SER A 12 -16.69 -8.57 20.49
CA SER A 12 -17.32 -8.69 19.16
C SER A 12 -18.51 -7.74 18.97
N GLU A 13 -19.28 -7.48 20.04
CA GLU A 13 -20.39 -6.52 20.04
C GLU A 13 -19.91 -5.07 19.86
N THR A 14 -18.82 -4.71 20.55
CA THR A 14 -18.21 -3.37 20.41
C THR A 14 -17.54 -3.20 19.04
N GLN A 15 -16.93 -4.26 18.51
CA GLN A 15 -16.39 -4.25 17.15
C GLN A 15 -17.50 -4.02 16.13
N ALA A 16 -18.60 -4.78 16.21
CA ALA A 16 -19.73 -4.65 15.29
C ALA A 16 -20.34 -3.24 15.31
N SER A 17 -20.54 -2.67 16.49
CA SER A 17 -21.10 -1.30 16.63
C SER A 17 -20.16 -0.20 16.14
N ASN A 18 -18.83 -0.40 16.18
CA ASN A 18 -17.84 0.59 15.76
C ASN A 18 -17.24 0.32 14.36
N LEU A 19 -17.60 -0.78 13.70
CA LEU A 19 -16.98 -1.21 12.45
C LEU A 19 -17.12 -0.16 11.34
N ALA A 20 -18.26 0.51 11.24
CA ALA A 20 -18.48 1.56 10.24
C ALA A 20 -17.52 2.75 10.43
N TRP A 21 -17.39 3.25 11.66
CA TRP A 21 -16.46 4.33 11.99
C TRP A 21 -15.01 3.91 11.80
N PHE A 22 -14.69 2.68 12.18
CA PHE A 22 -13.36 2.12 11.98
C PHE A 22 -13.02 2.00 10.49
N SER A 23 -13.96 1.58 9.64
CA SER A 23 -13.80 1.53 8.19
C SER A 23 -13.50 2.91 7.60
N ILE A 24 -14.22 3.95 8.02
CA ILE A 24 -13.96 5.34 7.60
C ILE A 24 -12.54 5.77 7.99
N TYR A 25 -12.15 5.54 9.25
CA TYR A 25 -10.82 5.87 9.75
C TYR A 25 -9.71 5.17 8.94
N ILE A 26 -9.88 3.88 8.67
CA ILE A 26 -8.92 3.08 7.90
C ILE A 26 -8.86 3.59 6.45
N ASN A 27 -10.00 3.84 5.80
CA ASN A 27 -10.03 4.37 4.44
C ASN A 27 -9.28 5.70 4.34
N ALA A 28 -9.53 6.61 5.28
CA ALA A 28 -8.82 7.88 5.36
C ALA A 28 -7.31 7.69 5.57
N ALA A 29 -6.90 6.74 6.44
CA ALA A 29 -5.50 6.43 6.67
C ALA A 29 -4.81 5.86 5.43
N VAL A 30 -5.46 4.93 4.71
CA VAL A 30 -4.91 4.31 3.49
C VAL A 30 -4.79 5.35 2.38
N VAL A 31 -5.86 6.09 2.08
CA VAL A 31 -5.84 7.16 1.06
C VAL A 31 -4.81 8.22 1.42
N GLY A 32 -4.78 8.66 2.68
CA GLY A 32 -3.83 9.64 3.17
C GLY A 32 -2.38 9.20 2.99
N ASN A 33 -2.06 7.96 3.35
CA ASN A 33 -0.71 7.40 3.20
C ASN A 33 -0.23 7.45 1.75
N ILE A 34 -1.08 7.05 0.79
CA ILE A 34 -0.73 7.04 -0.63
C ILE A 34 -0.67 8.47 -1.18
N ALA A 35 -1.64 9.32 -0.85
CA ALA A 35 -1.69 10.71 -1.31
C ALA A 35 -0.46 11.50 -0.83
N MET A 36 0.02 11.26 0.40
CA MET A 36 1.24 11.84 0.95
C MET A 36 2.48 11.52 0.08
N MET A 37 2.53 10.36 -0.59
CA MET A 37 3.63 10.00 -1.48
C MET A 37 3.73 10.92 -2.71
N GLY A 38 2.63 11.54 -3.14
CA GLY A 38 2.63 12.51 -4.24
C GLY A 38 3.28 13.85 -3.87
N PHE A 39 3.39 14.15 -2.58
CA PHE A 39 4.02 15.38 -2.07
C PHE A 39 5.53 15.22 -1.81
N VAL A 40 6.09 14.04 -2.07
CA VAL A 40 7.53 13.82 -1.98
C VAL A 40 8.27 14.80 -2.90
N SER A 41 9.30 15.46 -2.34
CA SER A 41 10.20 16.34 -3.07
C SER A 41 10.95 15.57 -4.16
N ALA A 42 10.50 15.71 -5.41
CA ALA A 42 11.05 15.00 -6.56
C ALA A 42 11.80 15.91 -7.56
N GLY A 43 11.99 17.19 -7.19
CA GLY A 43 12.50 18.23 -8.09
C GLY A 43 11.59 18.49 -9.30
N SER A 44 12.09 19.22 -10.29
CA SER A 44 11.42 19.47 -11.59
C SER A 44 11.79 18.44 -12.66
N THR A 45 12.29 17.27 -12.26
CA THR A 45 12.71 16.19 -13.18
C THR A 45 11.50 15.54 -13.85
N LEU A 46 11.70 14.95 -15.04
CA LEU A 46 10.65 14.19 -15.74
C LEU A 46 10.08 13.06 -14.86
N ARG A 47 10.96 12.36 -14.14
CA ARG A 47 10.57 11.34 -13.16
C ARG A 47 9.69 11.92 -12.04
N GLY A 48 10.02 13.11 -11.53
CA GLY A 48 9.24 13.75 -10.47
C GLY A 48 7.85 14.20 -10.90
N VAL A 49 7.71 14.72 -12.11
CA VAL A 49 6.40 15.08 -12.68
C VAL A 49 5.55 13.83 -12.90
N THR A 50 6.12 12.81 -13.56
CA THR A 50 5.40 11.55 -13.84
C THR A 50 5.02 10.79 -12.56
N HIS A 51 5.86 10.86 -11.52
CA HIS A 51 5.56 10.32 -10.19
C HIS A 51 4.27 10.89 -9.60
N ARG A 52 4.10 12.22 -9.64
CA ARG A 52 2.90 12.88 -9.12
C ARG A 52 1.64 12.46 -9.87
N VAL A 53 1.73 12.38 -11.20
CA VAL A 53 0.61 11.94 -12.04
C VAL A 53 0.25 10.49 -11.73
N ALA A 54 1.23 9.59 -11.67
CA ALA A 54 1.00 8.19 -11.31
C ALA A 54 0.38 8.04 -9.91
N CYS A 55 0.84 8.84 -8.94
CA CYS A 55 0.27 8.88 -7.60
C CYS A 55 -1.21 9.26 -7.61
N ILE A 56 -1.56 10.34 -8.32
CA ILE A 56 -2.95 10.81 -8.43
C ILE A 56 -3.81 9.73 -9.08
N SER A 57 -3.35 9.12 -10.17
CA SER A 57 -4.07 8.04 -10.85
C SER A 57 -4.30 6.83 -9.93
N LEU A 58 -3.31 6.42 -9.13
CA LEU A 58 -3.44 5.34 -8.16
C LEU A 58 -4.45 5.66 -7.05
N VAL A 59 -4.43 6.90 -6.53
CA VAL A 59 -5.39 7.37 -5.53
C VAL A 59 -6.81 7.36 -6.11
N LEU A 60 -7.01 7.89 -7.31
CA LEU A 60 -8.32 7.90 -7.96
C LEU A 60 -8.83 6.48 -8.20
N TRP A 61 -7.96 5.57 -8.67
CA TRP A 61 -8.31 4.17 -8.83
C TRP A 61 -8.73 3.54 -7.51
N LEU A 62 -7.96 3.75 -6.44
CA LEU A 62 -8.30 3.24 -5.12
C LEU A 62 -9.65 3.79 -4.63
N LEU A 63 -9.90 5.10 -4.77
CA LEU A 63 -11.17 5.71 -4.37
C LEU A 63 -12.36 5.09 -5.11
N ARG A 64 -12.20 4.76 -6.41
CA ARG A 64 -13.23 4.05 -7.18
C ARG A 64 -13.47 2.63 -6.66
N GLU A 65 -12.41 1.90 -6.31
CA GLU A 65 -12.54 0.56 -5.70
C GLU A 65 -13.15 0.63 -4.30
N MET A 66 -12.87 1.69 -3.52
CA MET A 66 -13.55 1.89 -2.23
C MET A 66 -15.02 2.21 -2.41
N GLN A 67 -15.36 3.04 -3.41
CA GLN A 67 -16.74 3.41 -3.71
C GLN A 67 -17.58 2.20 -4.16
N SER A 68 -16.98 1.27 -4.91
CA SER A 68 -17.68 0.08 -5.41
C SER A 68 -18.17 -0.86 -4.31
N VAL A 69 -17.46 -0.89 -3.19
CA VAL A 69 -17.85 -1.65 -1.99
C VAL A 69 -18.56 -0.77 -0.96
N ASN A 70 -19.14 0.35 -1.39
CA ASN A 70 -19.84 1.31 -0.54
C ASN A 70 -19.01 1.74 0.69
N TRP A 71 -17.69 1.87 0.53
CA TRP A 71 -16.74 2.21 1.60
C TRP A 71 -16.65 1.19 2.75
N ALA A 72 -17.30 0.03 2.62
CA ALA A 72 -17.20 -1.10 3.54
C ALA A 72 -15.99 -1.97 3.20
N THR A 73 -14.81 -1.36 3.26
CA THR A 73 -13.54 -1.96 2.81
C THR A 73 -12.91 -2.86 3.86
N VAL A 74 -13.27 -2.68 5.13
CA VAL A 74 -12.69 -3.41 6.26
C VAL A 74 -13.60 -4.55 6.68
N SER A 75 -13.02 -5.73 6.84
CA SER A 75 -13.63 -6.82 7.58
C SER A 75 -12.68 -7.37 8.63
N TYR A 76 -13.21 -7.68 9.80
CA TYR A 76 -12.46 -8.27 10.90
C TYR A 76 -12.98 -9.69 11.13
N ARG A 77 -12.14 -10.70 10.93
CA ARG A 77 -12.47 -12.12 11.16
C ARG A 77 -11.30 -12.83 11.80
N ASP A 78 -11.57 -13.61 12.85
CA ASP A 78 -10.58 -14.45 13.53
C ASP A 78 -9.30 -13.72 13.98
N GLY A 79 -9.42 -12.44 14.38
CA GLY A 79 -8.29 -11.60 14.77
C GLY A 79 -7.50 -11.00 13.60
N TYR A 80 -7.90 -11.27 12.36
CA TYR A 80 -7.29 -10.73 11.15
C TYR A 80 -8.06 -9.53 10.63
N PHE A 81 -7.29 -8.58 10.11
CA PHE A 81 -7.77 -7.35 9.50
C PHE A 81 -7.67 -7.49 7.98
N LEU A 82 -8.81 -7.55 7.30
CA LEU A 82 -8.86 -7.72 5.86
C LEU A 82 -9.31 -6.43 5.19
N PHE A 83 -8.65 -6.07 4.09
CA PHE A 83 -8.94 -4.87 3.32
C PHE A 83 -9.33 -5.24 1.88
N ASN A 84 -10.58 -4.97 1.53
CA ASN A 84 -11.26 -5.55 0.36
C ASN A 84 -11.38 -4.60 -0.84
N ALA A 85 -10.70 -3.45 -0.82
CA ALA A 85 -10.74 -2.45 -1.90
C ALA A 85 -9.44 -2.37 -2.72
N SER A 86 -8.50 -3.30 -2.52
CA SER A 86 -7.23 -3.34 -3.26
C SER A 86 -7.15 -4.59 -4.13
N PRO A 87 -7.63 -4.58 -5.38
CA PRO A 87 -7.46 -5.71 -6.28
C PRO A 87 -5.97 -5.99 -6.53
N LEU A 88 -5.63 -7.23 -6.89
CA LEU A 88 -4.23 -7.62 -7.08
C LEU A 88 -3.51 -6.75 -8.14
N SER A 89 -4.22 -6.34 -9.18
CA SER A 89 -3.67 -5.40 -10.19
C SER A 89 -3.30 -4.05 -9.59
N TRP A 90 -4.13 -3.52 -8.68
CA TRP A 90 -3.82 -2.29 -7.95
C TRP A 90 -2.61 -2.50 -7.02
N VAL A 91 -2.55 -3.62 -6.30
CA VAL A 91 -1.41 -3.97 -5.42
C VAL A 91 -0.10 -4.00 -6.22
N LEU A 92 -0.08 -4.65 -7.37
CA LEU A 92 1.09 -4.74 -8.22
C LEU A 92 1.49 -3.36 -8.81
N ALA A 93 0.51 -2.58 -9.27
CA ALA A 93 0.77 -1.23 -9.77
C ALA A 93 1.34 -0.31 -8.67
N HIS A 94 0.79 -0.40 -7.47
CA HIS A 94 1.28 0.31 -6.29
C HIS A 94 2.69 -0.14 -5.87
N ALA A 95 2.98 -1.44 -5.92
CA ALA A 95 4.32 -1.98 -5.66
C ALA A 95 5.37 -1.43 -6.65
N CYS A 96 5.05 -1.45 -7.95
CA CYS A 96 5.89 -0.85 -8.99
C CYS A 96 6.09 0.66 -8.78
N TYR A 97 5.01 1.37 -8.42
CA TYR A 97 5.08 2.79 -8.10
C TYR A 97 6.03 3.06 -6.92
N ARG A 98 5.90 2.30 -5.82
CA ARG A 98 6.80 2.43 -4.65
C ARG A 98 8.25 2.09 -5.00
N LEU A 99 8.49 1.11 -5.88
CA LEU A 99 9.83 0.80 -6.36
C LEU A 99 10.46 1.99 -7.09
N VAL A 100 9.70 2.66 -7.97
CA VAL A 100 10.17 3.86 -8.66
C VAL A 100 10.33 5.04 -7.69
N MET A 101 9.42 5.19 -6.73
CA MET A 101 9.50 6.23 -5.70
C MET A 101 10.82 6.15 -4.92
N MET A 102 11.34 4.95 -4.64
CA MET A 102 12.62 4.77 -3.95
C MET A 102 13.84 5.26 -4.75
N THR A 103 13.68 5.61 -6.03
CA THR A 103 14.73 6.25 -6.84
C THR A 103 14.75 7.78 -6.69
N LEU A 104 13.78 8.37 -5.96
CA LEU A 104 13.71 9.81 -5.73
C LEU A 104 14.71 10.27 -4.65
N PRO A 105 15.18 11.53 -4.72
CA PRO A 105 16.21 12.06 -3.82
C PRO A 105 15.97 11.87 -2.31
N PRO A 106 14.71 11.93 -1.78
CA PRO A 106 14.45 11.74 -0.36
C PRO A 106 14.64 10.30 0.15
N PHE A 107 14.77 9.31 -0.74
CA PHE A 107 14.90 7.90 -0.39
C PHE A 107 16.34 7.44 -0.58
N ASP A 108 17.21 7.89 0.30
CA ASP A 108 18.65 7.66 0.24
C ASP A 108 19.12 6.45 1.08
N THR A 109 18.22 5.73 1.75
CA THR A 109 18.60 4.63 2.67
C THR A 109 18.06 3.27 2.23
N LEU A 110 18.90 2.23 2.29
CA LEU A 110 18.52 0.84 1.91
C LEU A 110 17.32 0.28 2.70
N ARG A 111 16.99 0.84 3.87
CA ARG A 111 15.87 0.36 4.70
C ARG A 111 14.52 0.42 3.98
N TYR A 112 14.34 1.37 3.07
CA TYR A 112 13.09 1.50 2.32
C TYR A 112 12.92 0.39 1.29
N LEU A 113 14.02 -0.18 0.76
CA LEU A 113 13.96 -1.30 -0.18
C LEU A 113 13.34 -2.56 0.41
N VAL A 114 13.42 -2.76 1.72
CA VAL A 114 12.91 -3.97 2.37
C VAL A 114 11.40 -3.94 2.49
N LEU A 115 10.78 -2.75 2.54
CA LEU A 115 9.35 -2.61 2.79
C LEU A 115 8.51 -3.37 1.78
N GLU A 116 8.71 -3.12 0.49
CA GLU A 116 7.84 -3.70 -0.54
C GLU A 116 8.02 -5.22 -0.71
N PRO A 117 9.25 -5.77 -0.83
CA PRO A 117 9.45 -7.21 -0.89
C PRO A 117 8.96 -7.94 0.37
N ALA A 118 9.12 -7.35 1.55
CA ALA A 118 8.61 -7.93 2.79
C ALA A 118 7.07 -7.89 2.85
N SER A 119 6.43 -6.79 2.41
CA SER A 119 4.96 -6.69 2.33
C SER A 119 4.39 -7.74 1.37
N LEU A 120 4.97 -7.88 0.17
CA LEU A 120 4.53 -8.88 -0.82
C LEU A 120 4.82 -10.32 -0.37
N GLY A 121 5.98 -10.56 0.25
CA GLY A 121 6.33 -11.88 0.79
C GLY A 121 5.41 -12.31 1.93
N LEU A 122 5.11 -11.39 2.86
CA LEU A 122 4.17 -11.65 3.95
C LEU A 122 2.74 -11.84 3.42
N MET A 123 2.32 -11.04 2.44
CA MET A 123 1.04 -11.21 1.75
C MET A 123 0.93 -12.62 1.14
N ALA A 124 1.96 -13.07 0.41
CA ALA A 124 1.98 -14.40 -0.19
C ALA A 124 1.98 -15.52 0.86
N GLY A 125 2.72 -15.34 1.96
CA GLY A 125 2.73 -16.27 3.09
C GLY A 125 1.36 -16.40 3.75
N LEU A 126 0.71 -15.28 4.04
CA LEU A 126 -0.65 -15.25 4.62
C LEU A 126 -1.70 -15.85 3.68
N ALA A 127 -1.59 -15.57 2.37
CA ALA A 127 -2.47 -16.14 1.36
C ALA A 127 -2.35 -17.67 1.30
N THR A 128 -1.11 -18.17 1.33
CA THR A 128 -0.81 -19.61 1.28
C THR A 128 -1.27 -20.31 2.56
N ALA A 129 -1.00 -19.72 3.73
CA ALA A 129 -1.36 -20.30 5.02
C ALA A 129 -2.88 -20.39 5.23
N ASN A 130 -3.64 -19.45 4.68
CA ASN A 130 -5.08 -19.34 4.89
C ASN A 130 -5.92 -19.76 3.67
N GLY A 131 -5.29 -20.21 2.58
CA GLY A 131 -5.99 -20.69 1.37
C GLY A 131 -6.91 -19.64 0.73
N ALA A 132 -6.55 -18.35 0.79
CA ALA A 132 -7.38 -17.23 0.34
C ALA A 132 -6.64 -16.32 -0.66
N SER A 133 -7.38 -15.44 -1.35
CA SER A 133 -6.79 -14.51 -2.30
C SER A 133 -5.74 -13.59 -1.65
N ALA A 134 -4.57 -13.47 -2.27
CA ALA A 134 -3.48 -12.63 -1.78
C ALA A 134 -3.87 -11.16 -1.62
N SER A 135 -4.76 -10.65 -2.48
CA SER A 135 -5.20 -9.25 -2.45
C SER A 135 -5.84 -8.84 -1.11
N LEU A 136 -6.49 -9.78 -0.42
CA LEU A 136 -7.14 -9.55 0.88
C LEU A 136 -6.13 -9.28 2.01
N TRP A 137 -4.95 -9.90 1.89
CA TRP A 137 -3.91 -9.88 2.91
C TRP A 137 -2.94 -8.71 2.75
N PHE A 138 -2.97 -8.02 1.60
CA PHE A 138 -2.03 -6.93 1.32
C PHE A 138 -2.10 -5.82 2.37
N GLY A 139 -3.32 -5.35 2.70
CA GLY A 139 -3.48 -4.26 3.68
C GLY A 139 -2.90 -4.60 5.05
N GLN A 140 -3.14 -5.81 5.55
CA GLN A 140 -2.54 -6.27 6.81
C GLN A 140 -1.03 -6.46 6.72
N ALA A 141 -0.56 -7.10 5.64
CA ALA A 141 0.86 -7.36 5.44
C ALA A 141 1.66 -6.05 5.37
N ASP A 142 1.20 -5.07 4.59
CA ASP A 142 1.87 -3.78 4.46
C ASP A 142 1.86 -2.98 5.78
N THR A 143 0.73 -2.98 6.49
CA THR A 143 0.64 -2.29 7.78
C THR A 143 1.55 -2.93 8.83
N LEU A 144 1.65 -4.26 8.86
CA LEU A 144 2.57 -5.01 9.75
C LEU A 144 4.02 -4.69 9.43
N VAL A 145 4.43 -4.85 8.17
CA VAL A 145 5.82 -4.64 7.74
C VAL A 145 6.24 -3.19 7.98
N ALA A 146 5.44 -2.22 7.56
CA ALA A 146 5.73 -0.80 7.76
C ALA A 146 5.87 -0.44 9.24
N SER A 147 5.00 -0.98 10.11
CA SER A 147 5.06 -0.70 11.55
C SER A 147 6.26 -1.39 12.21
N THR A 148 6.58 -2.62 11.82
CA THR A 148 7.77 -3.34 12.31
C THR A 148 9.04 -2.62 11.91
N VAL A 149 9.18 -2.20 10.66
CA VAL A 149 10.35 -1.44 10.19
C VAL A 149 10.46 -0.09 10.90
N CYS A 150 9.34 0.61 11.09
CA CYS A 150 9.32 1.88 11.83
C CYS A 150 9.74 1.70 13.29
N TRP A 151 9.15 0.72 13.98
CA TRP A 151 9.44 0.45 15.39
C TRP A 151 10.88 -0.02 15.60
N THR A 152 11.34 -0.98 14.79
CA THR A 152 12.74 -1.45 14.85
C THR A 152 13.72 -0.31 14.56
N SER A 153 13.42 0.57 13.60
CA SER A 153 14.24 1.75 13.32
C SER A 153 14.30 2.71 14.51
N ALA A 154 13.18 2.96 15.18
CA ALA A 154 13.12 3.83 16.35
C ALA A 154 13.92 3.25 17.53
N VAL A 155 13.75 1.95 17.81
CA VAL A 155 14.46 1.25 18.89
C VAL A 155 15.97 1.21 18.62
N LEU A 156 16.37 0.83 17.40
CA LEU A 156 17.79 0.81 17.02
C LEU A 156 18.40 2.22 17.08
N GLY A 157 17.65 3.26 16.74
CA GLY A 157 18.09 4.65 16.87
C GLY A 157 18.31 5.12 18.32
N TRP A 158 17.66 4.49 19.30
CA TRP A 158 17.89 4.76 20.73
C TRP A 158 19.05 3.97 21.31
N VAL A 159 19.27 2.74 20.82
CA VAL A 159 20.25 1.81 21.39
C VAL A 159 21.62 1.93 20.72
N LEU A 160 21.68 2.27 19.43
CA LEU A 160 22.92 2.35 18.67
C LEU A 160 23.31 3.82 18.43
N PRO A 161 24.57 4.21 18.64
CA PRO A 161 25.07 5.52 18.24
C PRO A 161 24.89 5.66 16.72
N THR A 162 24.10 6.67 16.31
CA THR A 162 23.77 7.06 14.93
C THR A 162 24.01 5.96 13.89
N PRO A 163 22.98 5.16 13.55
CA PRO A 163 23.13 4.18 12.48
C PRO A 163 23.64 4.89 11.23
N LYS A 164 24.86 4.54 10.79
CA LYS A 164 25.36 4.88 9.46
C LYS A 164 24.50 4.09 8.49
N TYR A 165 23.34 4.61 8.15
CA TYR A 165 22.49 3.98 7.16
C TYR A 165 23.30 3.85 5.87
N LEU A 166 23.32 2.65 5.30
CA LEU A 166 23.95 2.47 4.01
C LEU A 166 23.18 3.32 3.01
N MET A 167 23.88 4.30 2.43
CA MET A 167 23.28 5.20 1.48
C MET A 167 23.12 4.47 0.15
N MET A 168 21.90 4.48 -0.37
CA MET A 168 21.59 4.03 -1.72
C MET A 168 21.14 5.26 -2.51
N ARG A 169 22.11 5.95 -3.12
CA ARG A 169 21.81 6.97 -4.12
C ARG A 169 22.13 6.42 -5.49
N LEU A 170 21.10 6.18 -6.29
CA LEU A 170 21.29 5.85 -7.70
C LEU A 170 21.84 7.08 -8.43
N PRO A 171 22.74 6.90 -9.41
CA PRO A 171 23.25 8.01 -10.21
C PRO A 171 22.11 8.65 -11.00
N GLU A 172 22.03 9.97 -10.94
CA GLU A 172 21.09 10.76 -11.74
C GLU A 172 21.51 10.67 -13.20
N SER A 173 20.80 9.87 -13.98
CA SER A 173 21.07 9.66 -15.40
C SER A 173 19.77 9.77 -16.20
N GLN A 174 19.88 10.27 -17.42
CA GLN A 174 18.74 10.41 -18.31
C GLN A 174 18.07 9.05 -18.58
N ALA A 175 18.85 7.97 -18.67
CA ALA A 175 18.32 6.61 -18.84
C ALA A 175 17.45 6.17 -17.65
N LEU A 176 17.87 6.45 -16.42
CA LEU A 176 17.08 6.17 -15.21
C LEU A 176 15.78 7.00 -15.20
N ASP A 177 15.87 8.30 -15.52
CA ASP A 177 14.69 9.18 -15.55
C ASP A 177 13.67 8.73 -16.59
N VAL A 178 14.10 8.36 -17.79
CA VAL A 178 13.23 7.81 -18.85
C VAL A 178 12.65 6.46 -18.43
N GLY A 179 13.46 5.56 -17.88
CA GLY A 179 12.99 4.25 -17.41
C GLY A 179 11.90 4.37 -16.33
N CYS A 180 12.12 5.20 -15.32
CA CYS A 180 11.14 5.48 -14.27
C CYS A 180 9.87 6.14 -14.83
N ALA A 181 10.01 7.10 -15.74
CA ALA A 181 8.88 7.75 -16.40
C ALA A 181 8.03 6.76 -17.20
N LEU A 182 8.65 5.82 -17.92
CA LEU A 182 7.93 4.78 -18.66
C LEU A 182 7.11 3.88 -17.73
N VAL A 183 7.68 3.47 -16.59
CA VAL A 183 6.95 2.69 -15.58
C VAL A 183 5.74 3.49 -15.05
N HIS A 184 5.92 4.78 -14.75
CA HIS A 184 4.80 5.65 -14.37
C HIS A 184 3.72 5.74 -15.46
N VAL A 185 4.10 5.88 -16.74
CA VAL A 185 3.14 5.90 -17.84
C VAL A 185 2.34 4.60 -17.90
N VAL A 186 3.00 3.45 -17.76
CA VAL A 186 2.31 2.15 -17.71
C VAL A 186 1.32 2.10 -16.54
N ILE A 187 1.72 2.55 -15.35
CA ILE A 187 0.83 2.62 -14.18
C ILE A 187 -0.38 3.52 -14.47
N VAL A 188 -0.17 4.70 -15.05
CA VAL A 188 -1.25 5.64 -15.39
C VAL A 188 -2.21 5.03 -16.41
N VAL A 189 -1.69 4.37 -17.44
CA VAL A 189 -2.51 3.69 -18.47
C VAL A 189 -3.35 2.58 -17.84
N VAL A 190 -2.75 1.72 -17.02
CA VAL A 190 -3.47 0.63 -16.31
C VAL A 190 -4.51 1.20 -15.36
N ALA A 191 -4.17 2.22 -14.57
CA ALA A 191 -5.09 2.87 -13.65
C ALA A 191 -6.27 3.51 -14.41
N THR A 192 -5.99 4.18 -15.53
CA THR A 192 -7.03 4.82 -16.37
C THR A 192 -7.93 3.78 -17.01
N PHE A 193 -7.35 2.67 -17.48
CA PHE A 193 -8.12 1.55 -18.01
C PHE A 193 -9.11 1.01 -16.96
N HIS A 194 -8.64 0.80 -15.72
CA HIS A 194 -9.51 0.34 -14.65
C HIS A 194 -10.55 1.39 -14.20
N LEU A 195 -10.17 2.67 -14.22
CA LEU A 195 -11.08 3.78 -13.94
C LEU A 195 -12.20 3.94 -14.97
N LEU A 196 -11.96 3.58 -16.23
CA LEU A 196 -12.93 3.83 -17.31
C LEU A 196 -13.68 2.58 -17.76
N PHE A 197 -13.03 1.42 -17.75
CA PHE A 197 -13.54 0.22 -18.45
C PHE A 197 -13.84 -0.96 -17.54
N THR A 198 -13.33 -1.00 -16.30
CA THR A 198 -13.72 -2.05 -15.36
C THR A 198 -14.89 -1.61 -14.48
N ASN A 199 -15.94 -2.42 -14.51
CA ASN A 199 -16.97 -2.41 -13.48
C ASN A 199 -16.42 -3.16 -12.27
N PRO A 200 -16.28 -2.51 -11.12
CA PRO A 200 -15.66 -3.15 -9.95
C PRO A 200 -16.45 -4.35 -9.41
N GLU A 201 -17.74 -4.49 -9.76
CA GLU A 201 -18.57 -5.65 -9.42
C GLU A 201 -18.04 -6.99 -9.98
N SER A 202 -17.33 -6.99 -11.13
CA SER A 202 -16.83 -8.24 -11.74
C SER A 202 -15.53 -8.76 -11.13
N THR A 203 -14.81 -7.94 -10.37
CA THR A 203 -13.55 -8.35 -9.71
C THR A 203 -13.81 -8.95 -8.33
N ILE A 204 -14.88 -8.50 -7.66
CA ILE A 204 -15.29 -8.94 -6.33
C ILE A 204 -16.00 -10.31 -6.38
N SER A 205 -16.62 -10.68 -7.50
CA SER A 205 -17.31 -11.97 -7.67
C SER A 205 -16.37 -13.19 -7.69
N THR A 206 -15.04 -12.98 -7.75
CA THR A 206 -14.03 -14.03 -7.54
C THR A 206 -13.54 -14.17 -6.10
N LEU A 207 -14.16 -13.45 -5.15
CA LEU A 207 -13.99 -13.74 -3.72
C LEU A 207 -14.66 -15.08 -3.40
N VAL A 208 -13.92 -16.16 -3.63
CA VAL A 208 -14.21 -17.47 -3.03
C VAL A 208 -14.42 -17.21 -1.54
N PRO A 209 -15.56 -17.62 -0.95
CA PRO A 209 -15.75 -17.49 0.47
C PRO A 209 -14.58 -18.21 1.15
N TYR A 210 -13.88 -17.47 2.01
CA TYR A 210 -12.96 -18.02 2.98
C TYR A 210 -13.60 -19.27 3.57
N ARG A 211 -12.93 -20.44 3.47
CA ARG A 211 -13.49 -21.71 3.96
C ARG A 211 -13.93 -21.53 5.40
N GLU A 212 -15.20 -21.88 5.65
CA GLU A 212 -15.72 -22.17 6.99
C GLU A 212 -14.90 -23.28 7.67
#